data_AF-A0A7K1ZDA5-F1
#
_entry.id   AF-A0A7K1ZDA5-F1
#
_cell.length_a   1.000
_cell.length_b   1.000
_cell.length_c   1.000
_cell.angle_alpha   90.00
_cell.angle_beta   90.00
_cell.angle_gamma   90.00
#
_symmetry.space_group_name_H-M   'P 1'
#
loop_
_entity.id
_entity.type
_entity.pdbx_description
1 polymer ?
#
loop_
_entity_poly.entity_id
_entity_poly.type
_entity_poly.pdbx_seq_one_letter_code
_entity_poly.pdbx_strand_id
1 'polypeptide(L)'
;MSSVWPVYKGSSFNLWEPDTGTYYDSADSETMIAYLQAKRVAQHRTRSSAFSEQDESIISDPETLPCRHARIAFRDVTNPTNTRTLIAALVPRDRVIVNQAPYLLQTAGTKRDEAYVLGVLCSMPCDWQARRAVELHMTFEQIGLLTIPDPGAGNPVRDRVTEIAARLAARDDRFTEWAAEAGVPAVSERERERESFLQS
;
A
#
# COMPACT_ATOMS: atom_id res chain seq x y z
N MET A 1 -13.36 20.01 -14.85
CA MET A 1 -12.51 20.61 -13.80
C MET A 1 -11.62 19.49 -13.32
N SER A 2 -10.33 19.51 -13.66
CA SER A 2 -9.39 18.49 -13.20
C SER A 2 -9.33 18.52 -11.67
N SER A 3 -9.39 17.34 -11.06
CA SER A 3 -9.26 17.21 -9.61
C SER A 3 -7.80 17.43 -9.19
N VAL A 4 -7.57 18.01 -8.02
CA VAL A 4 -6.23 18.18 -7.46
C VAL A 4 -5.96 17.04 -6.47
N TRP A 5 -4.87 16.31 -6.68
CA TRP A 5 -4.45 15.22 -5.80
C TRP A 5 -3.30 15.66 -4.89
N PRO A 6 -3.30 15.28 -3.60
CA PRO A 6 -2.16 15.53 -2.75
C PRO A 6 -0.99 14.60 -3.13
N VAL A 7 0.22 15.14 -2.99
CA VAL A 7 1.48 14.44 -3.26
C VAL A 7 2.05 13.93 -1.94
N TYR A 8 2.09 12.61 -1.81
CA TYR A 8 2.55 11.91 -0.62
C TYR A 8 4.06 11.78 -0.60
N LYS A 9 4.65 11.98 0.58
CA LYS A 9 6.03 11.63 0.94
C LYS A 9 6.03 10.69 2.14
N GLY A 10 7.21 10.29 2.63
CA GLY A 10 7.33 9.40 3.78
C GLY A 10 6.51 9.87 5.00
N SER A 11 6.51 11.16 5.32
CA SER A 11 5.75 11.66 6.47
C SER A 11 4.22 11.70 6.26
N SER A 12 3.71 11.42 5.06
CA SER A 12 2.29 11.52 4.73
C SER A 12 1.44 10.38 5.31
N PHE A 13 2.04 9.24 5.63
CA PHE A 13 1.38 8.08 6.24
C PHE A 13 2.27 7.47 7.30
N ASN A 14 1.72 6.76 8.28
CA ASN A 14 2.44 6.06 9.33
C ASN A 14 1.92 4.62 9.46
N LEU A 15 2.47 3.82 10.38
CA LEU A 15 2.06 2.44 10.61
C LEU A 15 0.54 2.36 10.89
N TRP A 16 -0.20 1.70 10.00
CA TRP A 16 -1.67 1.62 10.02
C TRP A 16 -2.41 2.97 9.97
N GLU A 17 -1.73 4.04 9.57
CA GLU A 17 -2.27 5.39 9.43
C GLU A 17 -2.05 5.86 7.98
N PRO A 18 -3.05 5.73 7.11
CA PRO A 18 -2.89 5.92 5.66
C PRO A 18 -2.71 7.38 5.23
N ASP A 19 -3.03 8.34 6.09
CA ASP A 19 -3.00 9.77 5.81
C ASP A 19 -2.87 10.55 7.13
N THR A 20 -1.80 11.32 7.26
CA THR A 20 -1.51 12.18 8.43
C THR A 20 -1.95 13.62 8.23
N GLY A 21 -2.47 13.97 7.04
CA GLY A 21 -2.73 15.35 6.63
C GLY A 21 -1.48 16.14 6.23
N THR A 22 -0.29 15.54 6.27
CA THR A 22 0.97 16.20 5.86
C THR A 22 1.35 15.80 4.44
N TYR A 23 1.37 16.76 3.51
CA TYR A 23 1.69 16.51 2.11
C TYR A 23 3.00 17.19 1.68
N TYR A 24 3.61 16.68 0.63
CA TYR A 24 4.77 17.32 0.00
C TYR A 24 4.33 18.50 -0.87
N ASP A 25 3.30 18.28 -1.67
CA ASP A 25 2.72 19.25 -2.60
C ASP A 25 1.31 18.78 -3.02
N SER A 26 0.76 19.40 -4.06
CA SER A 26 -0.44 19.01 -4.77
C SER A 26 -0.18 18.93 -6.26
N ALA A 27 -0.95 18.12 -6.99
CA ALA A 27 -0.76 17.91 -8.42
C ALA A 27 -2.10 17.81 -9.16
N ASP A 28 -2.11 18.32 -10.39
CA ASP A 28 -3.24 18.19 -11.30
C ASP A 28 -3.43 16.72 -11.74
N SER A 29 -4.60 16.15 -11.46
CA SER A 29 -4.86 14.72 -11.67
C SER A 29 -4.74 14.30 -13.12
N GLU A 30 -5.35 15.04 -14.05
CA GLU A 30 -5.33 14.71 -15.49
C GLU A 30 -3.90 14.73 -16.04
N THR A 31 -3.14 15.77 -15.71
CA THR A 31 -1.73 15.89 -16.11
C THR A 31 -0.89 14.73 -15.55
N MET A 32 -1.09 14.39 -14.27
CA MET A 32 -0.35 13.31 -13.63
C MET A 32 -0.71 11.93 -14.19
N ILE A 33 -1.99 11.66 -14.46
CA ILE A 33 -2.46 10.42 -15.08
C ILE A 33 -1.81 10.26 -16.46
N ALA A 34 -1.83 11.30 -17.29
CA ALA A 34 -1.23 11.27 -18.62
C ALA A 34 0.29 10.98 -18.55
N TYR A 35 0.99 11.66 -17.65
CA TYR A 35 2.42 11.45 -17.43
C TYR A 35 2.74 10.03 -16.93
N LEU A 36 2.03 9.55 -15.92
CA LEU A 36 2.23 8.21 -15.35
C LEU A 36 1.90 7.12 -16.36
N GLN A 37 0.87 7.32 -17.20
CA GLN A 37 0.53 6.39 -18.27
C GLN A 37 1.63 6.29 -19.32
N ALA A 38 2.13 7.43 -19.80
CA ALA A 38 3.23 7.46 -20.76
C ALA A 38 4.49 6.77 -20.18
N LYS A 39 4.78 7.04 -18.90
CA LYS A 39 5.90 6.39 -18.20
C LYS A 39 5.70 4.88 -18.07
N ARG A 40 4.50 4.40 -17.70
CA ARG A 40 4.18 2.98 -17.57
C ARG A 40 4.36 2.23 -18.90
N VAL A 41 3.84 2.78 -20.00
CA VAL A 41 3.99 2.18 -21.35
C VAL A 41 5.47 2.08 -21.75
N ALA A 42 6.26 3.12 -21.48
CA ALA A 42 7.70 3.07 -21.72
C ALA A 42 8.41 2.02 -20.85
N GLN A 43 8.03 1.94 -19.57
CA GLN A 43 8.59 1.00 -18.61
C GLN A 43 8.21 -0.46 -18.90
N HIS A 44 7.03 -0.73 -19.46
CA HIS A 44 6.62 -2.09 -19.84
C HIS A 44 7.60 -2.72 -20.84
N ARG A 45 8.21 -1.91 -21.72
CA ARG A 45 9.23 -2.35 -22.70
C ARG A 45 10.58 -2.67 -22.06
N THR A 46 10.78 -2.33 -20.79
CA THR A 46 12.05 -2.50 -20.09
C THR A 46 12.01 -3.79 -19.28
N ARG A 47 12.82 -4.79 -19.64
CA ARG A 47 12.80 -6.13 -19.01
C ARG A 47 13.08 -6.16 -17.50
N SER A 48 13.76 -5.15 -16.96
CA SER A 48 14.04 -5.02 -15.53
C SER A 48 12.97 -4.23 -14.76
N SER A 49 11.92 -3.78 -15.44
CA SER A 49 10.83 -3.01 -14.83
C SER A 49 9.81 -3.92 -14.17
N ALA A 50 9.24 -3.48 -13.04
CA ALA A 50 8.10 -4.16 -12.42
C ALA A 50 6.88 -4.28 -13.35
N PHE A 51 6.79 -3.45 -14.39
CA PHE A 51 5.70 -3.48 -15.37
C PHE A 51 5.91 -4.49 -16.51
N SER A 52 7.09 -5.10 -16.68
CA SER A 52 7.35 -5.97 -17.84
C SER A 52 6.58 -7.30 -17.81
N GLU A 53 6.07 -7.69 -16.65
CA GLU A 53 5.34 -8.94 -16.44
C GLU A 53 3.81 -8.78 -16.59
N GLN A 54 3.30 -7.55 -16.75
CA GLN A 54 1.87 -7.30 -16.88
C GLN A 54 1.40 -7.45 -18.34
N ASP A 55 0.17 -7.92 -18.52
CA ASP A 55 -0.44 -8.02 -19.85
C ASP A 55 -0.60 -6.65 -20.52
N GLU A 56 -0.44 -6.61 -21.85
CA GLU A 56 -0.58 -5.39 -22.66
C GLU A 56 -1.98 -4.76 -22.50
N SER A 57 -3.02 -5.57 -22.30
CA SER A 57 -4.39 -5.09 -22.04
C SER A 57 -4.48 -4.27 -20.75
N ILE A 58 -3.71 -4.65 -19.71
CA ILE A 58 -3.63 -3.89 -18.45
C ILE A 58 -2.82 -2.62 -18.68
N ILE A 59 -1.64 -2.73 -19.31
CA ILE A 59 -0.72 -1.60 -19.50
C ILE A 59 -1.33 -0.49 -20.35
N SER A 60 -2.11 -0.84 -21.37
CA SER A 60 -2.74 0.11 -22.28
C SER A 60 -3.94 0.85 -21.67
N ASP A 61 -4.59 0.30 -20.64
CA ASP A 61 -5.78 0.88 -20.00
C ASP A 61 -5.41 1.84 -18.85
N PRO A 62 -5.62 3.17 -18.96
CA PRO A 62 -5.32 4.13 -17.90
C PRO A 62 -6.10 3.92 -16.59
N GLU A 63 -7.21 3.19 -16.59
CA GLU A 63 -7.99 2.92 -15.36
C GLU A 63 -7.30 1.88 -14.46
N THR A 64 -6.40 1.07 -15.01
CA THR A 64 -5.60 0.11 -14.24
C THR A 64 -4.33 0.74 -13.65
N LEU A 65 -4.12 2.04 -13.83
CA LEU A 65 -2.94 2.73 -13.29
C LEU A 65 -2.87 2.57 -11.76
N PRO A 66 -1.70 2.25 -11.19
CA PRO A 66 -1.56 2.07 -9.75
C PRO A 66 -2.05 3.26 -8.91
N CYS A 67 -1.95 4.50 -9.43
CA CYS A 67 -2.41 5.68 -8.72
C CYS A 67 -3.93 5.73 -8.46
N ARG A 68 -4.73 4.99 -9.24
CA ARG A 68 -6.20 4.89 -9.11
C ARG A 68 -6.65 3.83 -8.11
N HIS A 69 -5.71 3.08 -7.56
CA HIS A 69 -5.99 1.98 -6.63
C HIS A 69 -5.29 2.22 -5.30
N ALA A 70 -5.90 1.70 -4.23
CA ALA A 70 -5.21 1.58 -2.95
C ALA A 70 -4.03 0.61 -3.12
N ARG A 71 -2.90 0.94 -2.50
CA ARG A 71 -1.65 0.19 -2.66
C ARG A 71 -0.75 0.31 -1.45
N ILE A 72 0.10 -0.67 -1.21
CA ILE A 72 1.06 -0.62 -0.10
C ILE A 72 2.19 0.37 -0.43
N ALA A 73 2.43 1.34 0.45
CA ALA A 73 3.61 2.18 0.43
C ALA A 73 4.44 2.00 1.71
N PHE A 74 5.74 2.23 1.61
CA PHE A 74 6.65 2.22 2.76
C PHE A 74 7.52 3.48 2.76
N ARG A 75 8.00 3.88 3.93
CA ARG A 75 8.89 5.03 4.07
C ARG A 75 10.32 4.63 3.72
N ASP A 76 10.95 5.40 2.84
CA ASP A 76 12.39 5.25 2.51
C ASP A 76 13.25 5.66 3.70
N VAL A 77 13.05 6.89 4.21
CA VAL A 77 13.86 7.42 5.31
C VAL A 77 13.48 6.76 6.64
N THR A 78 14.47 6.13 7.26
CA THR A 78 14.40 5.54 8.60
C THR A 78 15.30 6.32 9.56
N ASN A 79 15.08 6.16 10.87
CA ASN A 79 15.89 6.79 11.91
C ASN A 79 16.14 5.77 13.04
N PRO A 80 17.37 5.63 13.56
CA PRO A 80 17.68 4.75 14.69
C PRO A 80 16.81 4.95 15.94
N THR A 81 16.31 6.16 16.18
CA THR A 81 15.42 6.47 17.31
C THR A 81 13.97 6.08 17.07
N ASN A 82 13.61 5.65 15.85
CA ASN A 82 12.26 5.18 15.57
C ASN A 82 12.02 3.83 16.25
N THR A 83 10.85 3.70 16.88
CA THR A 83 10.36 2.42 17.42
C THR A 83 10.23 1.34 16.35
N ARG A 84 10.07 1.75 15.08
CA ARG A 84 9.94 0.88 13.91
C ARG A 84 10.94 1.28 12.83
N THR A 85 11.63 0.30 12.27
CA THR A 85 12.52 0.50 11.11
C THR A 85 11.70 0.47 9.82
N LEU A 86 10.80 -0.50 9.68
CA LEU A 86 9.92 -0.62 8.52
C LEU A 86 8.55 -0.02 8.85
N ILE A 87 8.23 1.09 8.20
CA ILE A 87 6.92 1.75 8.29
C ILE A 87 6.24 1.59 6.94
N ALA A 88 5.25 0.70 6.89
CA ALA A 88 4.39 0.46 5.74
C ALA A 88 2.93 0.75 6.08
N ALA A 89 2.17 1.18 5.08
CA ALA A 89 0.73 1.40 5.16
C ALA A 89 0.07 1.18 3.81
N LEU A 90 -1.24 0.87 3.83
CA LEU A 90 -2.06 0.95 2.62
C LEU A 90 -2.41 2.41 2.37
N VAL A 91 -1.93 3.00 1.27
CA VAL A 91 -2.27 4.38 0.90
C VAL A 91 -3.49 4.40 -0.01
N PRO A 92 -4.34 5.44 0.07
CA PRO A 92 -5.57 5.49 -0.71
C PRO A 92 -5.28 5.76 -2.19
N ARG A 93 -6.29 5.47 -3.03
CA ARG A 93 -6.33 5.89 -4.43
C ARG A 93 -6.25 7.41 -4.58
N ASP A 94 -5.99 7.86 -5.81
CA ASP A 94 -6.01 9.26 -6.22
C ASP A 94 -4.97 10.09 -5.47
N ARG A 95 -3.78 9.50 -5.33
CA ARG A 95 -2.59 10.07 -4.68
C ARG A 95 -1.37 9.89 -5.56
N VAL A 96 -0.60 10.96 -5.71
CA VAL A 96 0.76 10.88 -6.28
C VAL A 96 1.72 10.61 -5.15
N ILE A 97 2.75 9.81 -5.38
CA ILE A 97 3.74 9.46 -4.34
C ILE A 97 5.14 9.74 -4.85
N VAL A 98 5.96 10.42 -4.05
CA VAL A 98 7.37 10.70 -4.37
C VAL A 98 8.28 9.54 -3.97
N ASN A 99 9.53 9.59 -4.41
CA ASN A 99 10.51 8.52 -4.20
C ASN A 99 10.80 8.21 -2.73
N GLN A 100 10.60 9.15 -1.80
CA GLN A 100 10.77 8.91 -0.35
C GLN A 100 9.64 8.05 0.27
N ALA A 101 8.63 7.69 -0.54
CA ALA A 101 7.57 6.77 -0.16
C ALA A 101 7.35 5.72 -1.26
N PRO A 102 8.30 4.80 -1.51
CA PRO A 102 8.12 3.80 -2.55
C PRO A 102 6.86 2.94 -2.28
N TYR A 103 6.25 2.44 -3.35
CA TYR A 103 5.07 1.58 -3.26
C TYR A 103 5.31 0.21 -3.92
N LEU A 104 4.60 -0.81 -3.44
CA LEU A 104 4.62 -2.15 -4.01
C LEU A 104 3.62 -2.24 -5.15
N LEU A 105 4.09 -2.62 -6.34
CA LEU A 105 3.24 -2.97 -7.46
C LEU A 105 2.80 -4.42 -7.30
N GLN A 106 1.50 -4.65 -7.19
CA GLN A 106 0.94 -6.00 -7.22
C GLN A 106 0.91 -6.52 -8.66
N THR A 107 1.77 -7.49 -8.98
CA THR A 107 1.79 -8.16 -10.30
C THR A 107 0.95 -9.43 -10.34
N ALA A 108 0.67 -10.04 -9.17
CA ALA A 108 -0.13 -11.25 -9.03
C ALA A 108 -0.82 -11.33 -7.66
N GLY A 109 -1.75 -12.28 -7.53
CA GLY A 109 -2.49 -12.54 -6.30
C GLY A 109 -3.76 -11.69 -6.13
N THR A 110 -4.39 -11.84 -4.98
CA THR A 110 -5.65 -11.20 -4.59
C THR A 110 -5.43 -10.07 -3.58
N LYS A 111 -6.46 -9.28 -3.26
CA LYS A 111 -6.39 -8.29 -2.17
C LYS A 111 -6.24 -8.91 -0.78
N ARG A 112 -6.62 -10.18 -0.62
CA ARG A 112 -6.30 -10.96 0.59
C ARG A 112 -4.81 -11.23 0.72
N ASP A 113 -4.13 -11.47 -0.39
CA ASP A 113 -2.69 -11.69 -0.41
C ASP A 113 -1.94 -10.37 -0.16
N GLU A 114 -2.41 -9.26 -0.74
CA GLU A 114 -1.90 -7.92 -0.45
C GLU A 114 -2.05 -7.56 1.05
N ALA A 115 -3.24 -7.81 1.62
CA ALA A 115 -3.48 -7.60 3.04
C ALA A 115 -2.58 -8.47 3.93
N TYR A 116 -2.33 -9.73 3.55
CA TYR A 116 -1.40 -10.59 4.25
C TYR A 116 0.03 -10.02 4.25
N VAL A 117 0.52 -9.64 3.07
CA VAL A 117 1.85 -9.02 2.91
C VAL A 117 1.96 -7.76 3.77
N LEU A 118 0.95 -6.88 3.74
CA LEU A 118 0.92 -5.70 4.59
C LEU A 118 1.00 -6.08 6.08
N GLY A 119 0.24 -7.09 6.52
CA GLY A 119 0.31 -7.62 7.88
C GLY A 119 1.70 -8.06 8.29
N VAL A 120 2.40 -8.79 7.42
CA VAL A 120 3.78 -9.21 7.65
C VAL A 120 4.72 -8.01 7.73
N LEU A 121 4.67 -7.08 6.76
CA LEU A 121 5.53 -5.88 6.75
C LEU A 121 5.32 -5.00 8.00
N CYS A 122 4.10 -4.95 8.51
CA CYS A 122 3.76 -4.23 9.73
C CYS A 122 4.05 -5.02 11.04
N SER A 123 4.52 -6.26 10.96
CA SER A 123 4.79 -7.11 12.13
C SER A 123 6.14 -6.85 12.81
N MET A 124 6.24 -7.18 14.09
CA MET A 124 7.50 -7.08 14.84
C MET A 124 8.60 -8.03 14.32
N PRO A 125 8.32 -9.30 13.94
CA PRO A 125 9.35 -10.17 13.38
C PRO A 125 9.94 -9.65 12.06
N CYS A 126 9.11 -9.05 11.19
CA CYS A 126 9.60 -8.44 9.96
C CYS A 126 10.40 -7.16 10.25
N ASP A 127 9.94 -6.31 11.18
CA ASP A 127 10.68 -5.13 11.61
C ASP A 127 12.06 -5.50 12.20
N TRP A 128 12.15 -6.60 12.95
CA TRP A 128 13.43 -7.11 13.46
C TRP A 128 14.38 -7.50 12.33
N GLN A 129 13.89 -8.14 11.25
CA GLN A 129 14.72 -8.44 10.08
C GLN A 129 15.24 -7.14 9.45
N ALA A 130 14.36 -6.16 9.21
CA ALA A 130 14.73 -4.87 8.63
C ALA A 130 15.77 -4.13 9.49
N ARG A 131 15.57 -4.09 10.81
CA ARG A 131 16.47 -3.42 11.77
C ARG A 131 17.89 -3.98 11.79
N ARG A 132 18.08 -5.23 11.35
CA ARG A 132 19.41 -5.85 11.27
C ARG A 132 20.22 -5.45 10.05
N ALA A 133 19.56 -4.98 8.98
CA ALA A 133 20.20 -4.72 7.69
C ALA A 133 20.10 -3.24 7.26
N VAL A 134 19.12 -2.50 7.78
CA VAL A 134 18.83 -1.12 7.39
C VAL A 134 19.41 -0.13 8.39
N GLU A 135 20.20 0.81 7.89
CA GLU A 135 20.75 1.91 8.70
C GLU A 135 19.91 3.19 8.57
N LEU A 136 19.76 3.70 7.34
CA LEU A 136 19.09 4.98 7.06
C LEU A 136 18.00 4.88 6.00
N HIS A 137 18.21 4.07 4.96
CA HIS A 137 17.32 3.98 3.81
C HIS A 137 16.74 2.58 3.67
N MET A 138 15.42 2.50 3.80
CA MET A 138 14.65 1.31 3.44
C MET A 138 14.38 1.38 1.94
N THR A 139 15.18 0.69 1.14
CA THR A 139 15.05 0.66 -0.33
C THR A 139 14.35 -0.62 -0.82
N PHE A 140 14.12 -0.74 -2.12
CA PHE A 140 13.59 -1.98 -2.72
C PHE A 140 14.58 -3.16 -2.60
N GLU A 141 15.89 -2.90 -2.62
CA GLU A 141 16.89 -3.94 -2.39
C GLU A 141 16.77 -4.48 -0.96
N GLN A 142 16.59 -3.59 0.02
CA GLN A 142 16.39 -3.99 1.42
C GLN A 142 15.07 -4.74 1.61
N ILE A 143 13.98 -4.29 0.97
CA ILE A 143 12.70 -4.99 1.07
C ILE A 143 12.75 -6.38 0.41
N GLY A 144 13.49 -6.52 -0.69
CA GLY A 144 13.70 -7.78 -1.39
C GLY A 144 14.54 -8.80 -0.61
N LEU A 145 15.28 -8.36 0.42
CA LEU A 145 16.03 -9.24 1.33
C LEU A 145 15.17 -9.77 2.49
N LEU A 146 13.98 -9.20 2.72
CA LEU A 146 13.10 -9.62 3.80
C LEU A 146 12.41 -10.94 3.45
N THR A 147 12.32 -11.83 4.44
CA THR A 147 11.56 -13.07 4.28
C THR A 147 10.09 -12.85 4.63
N ILE A 148 9.22 -13.06 3.64
CA ILE A 148 7.76 -13.11 3.83
C ILE A 148 7.35 -14.58 3.93
N PRO A 149 6.84 -15.06 5.08
CA PRO A 149 6.43 -16.44 5.22
C PRO A 149 5.19 -16.70 4.36
N ASP A 150 5.17 -17.81 3.61
CA ASP A 150 3.97 -18.25 2.89
C ASP A 150 3.55 -19.65 3.36
N PRO A 151 2.66 -19.73 4.37
CA PRO A 151 2.14 -21.01 4.83
C PRO A 151 1.07 -21.60 3.90
N GLY A 152 0.72 -20.93 2.80
CA GLY A 152 -0.29 -21.36 1.83
C GLY A 152 -1.72 -20.93 2.15
N ALA A 153 -2.57 -20.91 1.12
CA ALA A 153 -3.98 -20.54 1.23
C ALA A 153 -4.76 -21.49 2.16
N GLY A 154 -5.69 -20.94 2.96
CA GLY A 154 -6.48 -21.70 3.93
C GLY A 154 -5.75 -22.05 5.23
N ASN A 155 -4.49 -21.62 5.39
CA ASN A 155 -3.81 -21.75 6.68
C ASN A 155 -4.46 -20.80 7.71
N PRO A 156 -4.92 -21.30 8.87
CA PRO A 156 -5.63 -20.47 9.86
C PRO A 156 -4.83 -19.26 10.36
N VAL A 157 -3.50 -19.38 10.45
CA VAL A 157 -2.63 -18.27 10.89
C VAL A 157 -2.56 -17.21 9.80
N ARG A 158 -2.42 -17.62 8.54
CA ARG A 158 -2.43 -16.70 7.39
C ARG A 158 -3.72 -15.94 7.32
N ASP A 159 -4.85 -16.65 7.36
CA ASP A 159 -6.18 -16.05 7.26
C ASP A 159 -6.43 -15.07 8.42
N ARG A 160 -5.94 -15.40 9.62
CA ARG A 160 -6.03 -14.50 10.77
C ARG A 160 -5.20 -13.24 10.60
N VAL A 161 -3.96 -13.35 10.10
CA VAL A 161 -3.12 -12.18 9.81
C VAL A 161 -3.76 -11.32 8.73
N THR A 162 -4.26 -11.93 7.64
CA THR A 162 -4.98 -11.24 6.57
C THR A 162 -6.18 -10.46 7.10
N GLU A 163 -7.03 -11.09 7.91
CA GLU A 163 -8.23 -10.45 8.46
C GLU A 163 -7.87 -9.24 9.36
N ILE A 164 -6.89 -9.41 10.25
CA ILE A 164 -6.43 -8.33 11.13
C ILE A 164 -5.84 -7.18 10.32
N ALA A 165 -4.95 -7.49 9.38
CA ALA A 165 -4.28 -6.49 8.56
C ALA A 165 -5.27 -5.72 7.68
N ALA A 166 -6.22 -6.41 7.04
CA ALA A 166 -7.25 -5.78 6.22
C ALA A 166 -8.13 -4.83 7.04
N ARG A 167 -8.54 -5.23 8.26
CA ARG A 167 -9.32 -4.36 9.16
C ARG A 167 -8.52 -3.15 9.65
N LEU A 168 -7.23 -3.30 9.94
CA LEU A 168 -6.37 -2.21 10.37
C LEU A 168 -6.03 -1.24 9.22
N ALA A 169 -5.92 -1.74 7.99
CA ALA A 169 -5.58 -0.97 6.81
C ALA A 169 -6.76 -0.16 6.27
N ALA A 170 -7.94 -0.78 6.16
CA ALA A 170 -9.16 -0.11 5.72
C ALA A 170 -9.70 0.79 6.84
N ARG A 171 -9.09 1.96 7.03
CA ARG A 171 -9.38 2.91 8.12
C ARG A 171 -10.63 3.76 7.90
N ASP A 172 -10.96 4.07 6.66
CA ASP A 172 -12.06 4.94 6.27
C ASP A 172 -12.63 4.54 4.89
N ASP A 173 -13.66 5.25 4.44
CA ASP A 173 -14.43 4.93 3.23
C ASP A 173 -13.60 4.99 1.93
N ARG A 174 -12.40 5.60 1.92
CA ARG A 174 -11.49 5.59 0.76
C ARG A 174 -11.01 4.19 0.40
N PHE A 175 -11.16 3.24 1.33
CA PHE A 175 -10.74 1.85 1.17
C PHE A 175 -11.91 0.89 0.96
N THR A 176 -13.13 1.38 0.72
CA THR A 176 -14.33 0.53 0.63
C THR A 176 -14.19 -0.58 -0.43
N GLU A 177 -13.74 -0.24 -1.64
CA GLU A 177 -13.53 -1.19 -2.74
C GLU A 177 -12.47 -2.24 -2.37
N TRP A 178 -11.31 -1.78 -1.90
CA TRP A 178 -10.22 -2.66 -1.47
C TRP A 178 -10.62 -3.58 -0.30
N ALA A 179 -11.38 -3.06 0.66
CA ALA A 179 -11.85 -3.81 1.82
C ALA A 179 -12.82 -4.93 1.43
N ALA A 180 -13.74 -4.64 0.49
CA ALA A 180 -14.66 -5.63 -0.06
C ALA A 180 -13.90 -6.77 -0.76
N GLU A 181 -12.90 -6.44 -1.59
CA GLU A 181 -12.05 -7.44 -2.25
C GLU A 181 -11.18 -8.22 -1.26
N ALA A 182 -10.74 -7.60 -0.15
CA ALA A 182 -10.01 -8.27 0.93
C ALA A 182 -10.93 -9.15 1.80
N GLY A 183 -12.25 -9.05 1.65
CA GLY A 183 -13.24 -9.83 2.41
C GLY A 183 -13.40 -9.37 3.86
N VAL A 184 -13.30 -8.06 4.11
CA VAL A 184 -13.62 -7.46 5.41
C VAL A 184 -14.73 -6.42 5.26
N PRO A 185 -15.60 -6.23 6.28
CA PRO A 185 -16.69 -5.24 6.19
C PRO A 185 -16.13 -3.82 6.07
N ALA A 186 -16.86 -2.94 5.39
CA ALA A 186 -16.49 -1.55 5.24
C ALA A 186 -16.44 -0.83 6.60
N VAL A 187 -15.68 0.27 6.69
CA VAL A 187 -15.53 1.02 7.95
C VAL A 187 -16.88 1.52 8.44
N SER A 188 -17.67 2.11 7.54
CA SER A 188 -19.02 2.58 7.85
C SER A 188 -19.93 1.47 8.38
N GLU A 189 -19.73 0.21 7.97
CA GLU A 189 -20.47 -0.93 8.51
C GLU A 189 -20.03 -1.27 9.93
N ARG A 190 -18.73 -1.24 10.21
CA ARG A 190 -18.19 -1.47 11.56
C ARG A 190 -18.54 -0.36 12.54
N GLU A 191 -18.63 0.88 12.08
CA GLU A 191 -19.08 2.01 12.89
C GLU A 191 -20.56 1.87 13.25
N ARG A 192 -21.41 1.48 12.28
CA ARG A 192 -22.81 1.13 12.52
C ARG A 192 -22.96 -0.04 13.50
N GLU A 193 -22.15 -1.09 13.37
CA GLU A 193 -22.12 -2.21 14.33
C GLU A 193 -21.74 -1.74 15.73
N ARG A 194 -20.68 -0.92 15.86
CA ARG A 194 -20.22 -0.39 17.15
C ARG A 194 -21.30 0.46 17.84
N GLU A 195 -22.01 1.29 17.08
CA GLU A 195 -23.10 2.12 17.61
C GLU A 195 -24.29 1.27 18.07
N SER A 196 -24.63 0.20 17.35
CA SER A 196 -25.65 -0.77 17.74
C SER A 196 -25.33 -1.44 19.10
N PHE A 197 -24.07 -1.84 19.31
CA PHE A 197 -23.63 -2.43 20.59
C PHE A 197 -23.59 -1.45 21.77
N LEU A 198 -23.51 -0.14 21.51
CA LEU A 198 -23.53 0.89 22.57
C LEU A 198 -24.95 1.29 22.96
N GLN A 199 -25.96 0.90 22.18
CA GLN A 199 -27.38 1.19 22.42
C GLN A 199 -28.14 0.01 23.07
N SER A 200 -27.45 -1.12 23.31
CA SER A 200 -27.97 -2.34 23.97
C SER A 200 -27.46 -2.49 25.40
#